data_AF-A0A953H180-F1
#
_entry.id   AF-A0A953H180-F1
#
_cell.length_a   1.000
_cell.length_b   1.000
_cell.length_c   1.000
_cell.angle_alpha   90.00
_cell.angle_beta   90.00
_cell.angle_gamma   90.00
#
_symmetry.space_group_name_H-M   'P 1'
#
loop_
_entity.id
_entity.type
_entity.pdbx_description
1 polymer ?
#
loop_
_entity_poly.entity_id
_entity_poly.type
_entity_poly.pdbx_seq_one_letter_code
_entity_poly.pdbx_strand_id
1 'polypeptide(L)'
;MSYSLHPLCTLFPRMAGAEFEALKQDILNNGLHQPIVLHDGMVLDGGNRYRACLELGVEPLTEEYEGDDIVAYVLSANLHRRHMSPGQQAAIVASAQDWDKAHKAGRSMCSREHFEADPNQSAHVSTLG
;
A
#
# COMPACT_ATOMS: atom_id res chain seq x y z
N MET A 1 14.18 3.95 -8.58
CA MET A 1 13.84 3.17 -7.36
C MET A 1 13.03 1.96 -7.78
N SER A 2 13.30 0.78 -7.22
CA SER A 2 12.56 -0.45 -7.54
C SER A 2 11.76 -0.92 -6.32
N TYR A 3 10.42 -0.80 -6.36
CA TYR A 3 9.53 -1.28 -5.30
C TYR A 3 9.11 -2.74 -5.51
N SER A 4 8.97 -3.48 -4.41
CA SER A 4 8.40 -4.84 -4.41
C SER A 4 6.87 -4.78 -4.50
N LEU A 5 6.24 -5.78 -5.11
CA LEU A 5 4.77 -5.86 -5.16
C LEU A 5 4.24 -6.44 -3.86
N HIS A 6 3.23 -5.81 -3.27
CA HIS A 6 2.54 -6.35 -2.11
C HIS A 6 1.75 -7.62 -2.50
N PRO A 7 1.67 -8.66 -1.64
CA PRO A 7 0.93 -9.89 -1.94
C PRO A 7 -0.52 -9.65 -2.37
N LEU A 8 -1.21 -8.69 -1.73
CA LEU A 8 -2.57 -8.29 -2.11
C LEU A 8 -2.66 -7.73 -3.55
N CYS A 9 -1.64 -7.01 -4.01
CA CYS A 9 -1.60 -6.50 -5.39
C CYS A 9 -1.48 -7.64 -6.40
N THR A 10 -0.85 -8.77 -6.02
CA THR A 10 -0.67 -9.93 -6.91
C THR A 10 -1.94 -10.73 -7.14
N LEU A 11 -2.98 -10.52 -6.32
CA LEU A 11 -4.30 -11.15 -6.46
C LEU A 11 -5.04 -10.68 -7.72
N PHE A 12 -4.69 -9.49 -8.23
CA PHE A 12 -5.33 -8.93 -9.41
C PHE A 12 -4.58 -9.31 -10.68
N PRO A 13 -5.30 -9.73 -11.74
CA PRO A 13 -4.67 -10.06 -13.01
C PRO A 13 -3.95 -8.83 -13.59
N ARG A 14 -2.72 -9.06 -14.07
CA ARG A 14 -1.91 -8.02 -14.71
C ARG A 14 -2.51 -7.66 -16.07
N MET A 15 -2.43 -6.38 -16.40
CA MET A 15 -2.84 -5.89 -17.72
C MET A 15 -1.69 -6.15 -18.71
N ALA A 16 -2.02 -6.67 -19.89
CA ALA A 16 -1.06 -7.04 -20.91
C ALA A 16 -1.60 -6.77 -22.32
N GLY A 17 -0.71 -6.75 -23.32
CA GLY A 17 -1.08 -6.53 -24.71
C GLY A 17 -1.56 -5.11 -24.98
N ALA A 18 -2.61 -4.98 -25.81
CA ALA A 18 -3.11 -3.70 -26.29
C ALA A 18 -3.59 -2.76 -25.19
N GLU A 19 -4.21 -3.29 -24.11
CA GLU A 19 -4.67 -2.47 -22.99
C GLU A 19 -3.52 -1.81 -22.23
N PHE A 20 -2.40 -2.53 -22.08
CA PHE A 20 -1.22 -1.99 -21.40
C PHE A 20 -0.51 -0.94 -22.27
N GLU A 21 -0.47 -1.13 -23.59
CA GLU A 21 0.07 -0.13 -24.51
C GLU A 21 -0.79 1.14 -24.50
N ALA A 22 -2.12 1.01 -24.48
CA ALA A 22 -3.03 2.13 -24.34
C ALA A 22 -2.80 2.89 -23.01
N LEU A 23 -2.60 2.17 -21.90
CA LEU A 23 -2.27 2.78 -20.60
C LEU A 23 -0.94 3.55 -20.65
N LYS A 24 0.09 3.02 -21.32
CA LYS A 24 1.35 3.74 -21.50
C LYS A 24 1.17 5.02 -22.30
N GLN A 25 0.44 4.96 -23.41
CA GLN A 25 0.16 6.14 -24.24
C GLN A 25 -0.65 7.18 -23.45
N ASP A 26 -1.61 6.76 -22.64
CA ASP A 26 -2.37 7.65 -21.77
C ASP A 26 -1.46 8.36 -20.74
N ILE A 27 -0.58 7.61 -20.06
CA ILE A 27 0.39 8.17 -19.11
C ILE A 27 1.38 9.12 -19.80
N LEU A 28 1.79 8.81 -21.03
CA LEU A 28 2.72 9.66 -21.78
C LEU A 28 2.06 10.99 -22.20
N ASN A 29 0.79 10.95 -22.59
CA ASN A 29 0.07 12.12 -23.11
C ASN A 29 -0.55 12.98 -22.00
N ASN A 30 -1.11 12.35 -20.97
CA ASN A 30 -1.88 13.00 -19.90
C ASN A 30 -1.15 13.01 -18.55
N GLY A 31 -0.09 12.21 -18.40
CA GLY A 31 0.60 12.02 -17.12
C GLY A 31 -0.10 11.01 -16.21
N LEU A 32 0.47 10.82 -15.02
CA LEU A 32 -0.09 9.92 -14.02
C LEU A 32 -1.20 10.63 -13.22
N HIS A 33 -2.47 10.39 -13.58
CA HIS A 33 -3.61 10.97 -12.85
C HIS A 33 -3.80 10.42 -11.44
N GLN A 34 -3.31 9.21 -11.19
CA GLN A 34 -3.52 8.52 -9.92
C GLN A 34 -2.21 7.97 -9.40
N PRO A 35 -1.82 8.33 -8.17
CA PRO A 35 -0.59 7.87 -7.59
C PRO A 35 -0.57 6.34 -7.44
N ILE A 36 0.64 5.81 -7.35
CA ILE A 36 0.94 4.44 -7.00
C ILE A 36 0.97 4.38 -5.48
N VAL A 37 0.08 3.58 -4.92
CA VAL A 37 -0.09 3.50 -3.47
C VAL A 37 0.94 2.53 -2.95
N LEU A 38 1.77 2.99 -2.03
CA LEU A 38 2.79 2.20 -1.34
C LEU A 38 2.32 1.91 0.09
N HIS A 39 2.73 0.77 0.62
CA HIS A 39 2.56 0.41 2.02
C HIS A 39 3.80 -0.36 2.48
N ASP A 40 4.46 0.11 3.54
CA ASP A 40 5.72 -0.44 4.05
C ASP A 40 6.79 -0.65 2.95
N GLY A 41 6.90 0.32 2.02
CA GLY A 41 7.83 0.24 0.89
C GLY A 41 7.46 -0.77 -0.21
N MET A 42 6.25 -1.33 -0.18
CA MET A 42 5.71 -2.23 -1.21
C MET A 42 4.55 -1.58 -1.98
N VAL A 43 4.41 -1.90 -3.27
CA VAL A 43 3.30 -1.43 -4.10
C VAL A 43 2.02 -2.14 -3.71
N LEU A 44 1.10 -1.40 -3.09
CA LEU A 44 -0.21 -1.85 -2.68
C LEU A 44 -1.24 -1.75 -3.82
N ASP A 45 -1.25 -0.62 -4.53
CA ASP A 45 -2.07 -0.42 -5.73
C ASP A 45 -1.31 0.30 -6.85
N GLY A 46 -1.69 0.01 -8.09
CA GLY A 46 -1.11 0.66 -9.27
C GLY A 46 0.08 -0.07 -9.87
N GLY A 47 0.22 -1.39 -9.67
CA GLY A 47 1.32 -2.18 -10.26
C GLY A 47 1.48 -2.02 -11.79
N ASN A 48 0.37 -1.92 -12.54
CA ASN A 48 0.43 -1.66 -13.99
C ASN A 48 0.91 -0.23 -14.30
N ARG A 49 0.49 0.76 -13.50
CA ARG A 49 0.94 2.17 -13.62
C ARG A 49 2.43 2.30 -13.32
N TYR A 50 2.88 1.65 -12.26
CA TYR A 50 4.28 1.59 -11.88
C TYR A 50 5.13 0.96 -12.99
N ARG A 51 4.69 -0.17 -13.54
CA ARG A 51 5.39 -0.80 -14.68
C ARG A 51 5.41 0.08 -15.92
N ALA A 52 4.30 0.75 -16.25
CA ALA A 52 4.24 1.68 -17.37
C ALA A 52 5.22 2.86 -17.19
N CYS A 53 5.29 3.44 -15.98
CA CYS A 53 6.25 4.50 -15.66
C CYS A 53 7.69 4.02 -15.81
N LEU A 54 8.01 2.80 -15.34
CA LEU A 54 9.33 2.20 -15.51
C LEU A 54 9.69 1.96 -16.99
N GLU A 55 8.75 1.48 -17.80
CA GLU A 55 8.98 1.26 -19.24
C GLU A 55 9.13 2.59 -20.01
N LEU A 56 8.44 3.64 -19.58
CA LEU A 56 8.49 4.97 -20.22
C LEU A 56 9.63 5.86 -19.69
N GLY A 57 10.28 5.48 -18.58
CA GLY A 57 11.27 6.32 -17.90
C GLY A 57 10.67 7.56 -17.23
N VAL A 58 9.37 7.55 -16.93
CA VAL A 58 8.67 8.64 -16.22
C VAL A 58 8.79 8.41 -14.72
N GLU A 59 9.02 9.46 -13.93
CA GLU A 59 8.99 9.33 -12.46
C GLU A 59 7.59 8.98 -11.97
N PRO A 60 7.40 7.80 -11.35
CA PRO A 60 6.10 7.40 -10.82
C PRO A 60 5.75 8.28 -9.61
N LEU A 61 4.56 8.89 -9.62
CA LEU A 61 4.02 9.52 -8.42
C LEU A 61 3.59 8.41 -7.45
N THR A 62 4.22 8.37 -6.28
CA THR A 62 3.93 7.39 -5.22
C THR A 62 3.34 8.08 -3.99
N GLU A 63 2.36 7.44 -3.36
CA GLU A 63 1.70 7.91 -2.14
C GLU A 63 1.73 6.79 -1.09
N GLU A 64 2.15 7.11 0.13
CA GLU A 64 2.21 6.12 1.22
C GLU A 64 0.86 6.01 1.92
N TYR A 65 0.36 4.78 2.03
CA TYR A 65 -0.90 4.48 2.69
C TYR A 65 -0.67 4.19 4.18
N GLU A 66 -1.11 5.13 5.01
CA GLU A 66 -1.01 5.07 6.47
C GLU A 66 -2.28 4.52 7.15
N GLY A 67 -3.27 4.04 6.38
CA GLY A 67 -4.53 3.56 6.95
C GLY A 67 -4.41 2.19 7.61
N ASP A 68 -5.21 1.96 8.66
CA ASP A 68 -5.18 0.71 9.44
C ASP A 68 -5.71 -0.53 8.68
N ASP A 69 -6.61 -0.33 7.71
CA ASP A 69 -7.35 -1.42 7.06
C ASP A 69 -6.98 -1.50 5.56
N ILE A 70 -5.77 -1.99 5.31
CA ILE A 70 -5.17 -2.17 3.98
C ILE A 70 -6.07 -3.01 3.05
N VAL A 71 -6.68 -4.06 3.60
CA VAL A 71 -7.56 -4.96 2.85
C VAL A 71 -8.82 -4.23 2.40
N ALA A 72 -9.46 -3.47 3.29
CA ALA A 72 -10.66 -2.71 2.94
C ALA A 72 -10.36 -1.66 1.87
N TYR A 73 -9.19 -1.01 1.93
CA TYR A 73 -8.73 -0.08 0.91
C TYR A 73 -8.56 -0.75 -0.45
N VAL A 74 -7.81 -1.86 -0.53
CA VAL A 74 -7.57 -2.58 -1.79
C VAL A 74 -8.88 -3.08 -2.39
N LEU A 75 -9.79 -3.61 -1.56
CA LEU A 75 -11.10 -4.06 -2.01
C LEU A 75 -11.94 -2.88 -2.53
N SER A 76 -12.01 -1.77 -1.79
CA SER A 76 -12.73 -0.56 -2.20
C SER A 76 -12.21 0.02 -3.52
N ALA A 77 -10.89 0.18 -3.63
CA ALA A 77 -10.22 0.79 -4.78
C ALA A 77 -10.35 -0.05 -6.07
N ASN A 78 -10.37 -1.39 -5.94
CA ASN A 78 -10.39 -2.29 -7.09
C ASN A 78 -11.77 -2.90 -7.41
N LEU A 79 -12.70 -3.06 -6.45
CA LEU A 79 -14.06 -3.55 -6.75
C LEU A 79 -14.86 -2.55 -7.58
N HIS A 80 -14.75 -1.25 -7.28
CA HIS A 80 -15.58 -0.22 -7.94
C HIS A 80 -15.19 0.03 -9.39
N ARG A 81 -13.99 -0.36 -9.80
CA ARG A 81 -13.42 0.05 -11.10
C ARG A 81 -13.64 -0.92 -12.24
N ARG A 82 -13.81 -2.20 -11.96
CA ARG A 82 -13.72 -3.21 -13.02
C ARG A 82 -14.99 -4.02 -13.07
N HIS A 83 -15.49 -4.12 -14.29
CA HIS A 83 -16.42 -5.09 -14.81
C HIS A 83 -15.92 -6.54 -14.61
N MET A 84 -15.45 -6.89 -13.41
CA MET A 84 -15.11 -8.25 -13.02
C MET A 84 -16.40 -8.98 -12.69
N SER A 85 -16.48 -10.25 -13.07
CA SER A 85 -17.65 -11.04 -12.74
C SER A 85 -17.78 -11.18 -11.22
N PRO A 86 -19.01 -11.28 -10.68
CA PRO A 86 -19.22 -11.44 -9.23
C PRO A 86 -18.41 -12.60 -8.62
N GLY A 87 -18.19 -13.68 -9.38
CA GLY A 87 -17.37 -14.81 -8.95
C GLY A 87 -15.88 -14.48 -8.79
N GLN A 88 -15.31 -13.66 -9.68
CA GLN A 88 -13.92 -13.22 -9.53
C GLN A 88 -13.76 -12.22 -8.39
N GLN A 89 -14.75 -11.34 -8.19
CA GLN A 89 -14.77 -10.43 -7.04
C GLN A 89 -14.81 -11.22 -5.73
N ALA A 90 -15.67 -12.24 -5.62
CA ALA A 90 -15.75 -13.09 -4.44
C ALA A 90 -14.43 -13.84 -4.15
N ALA A 91 -13.76 -14.37 -5.18
CA ALA A 91 -12.48 -15.06 -5.01
C ALA A 91 -11.36 -14.12 -4.49
N ILE A 92 -11.33 -12.88 -4.97
CA ILE A 92 -10.38 -11.86 -4.50
C ILE A 92 -10.69 -11.45 -3.08
N VAL A 93 -11.97 -11.20 -2.75
CA VAL A 93 -12.39 -10.86 -1.38
C VAL A 93 -12.00 -11.97 -0.40
N ALA A 94 -12.26 -13.23 -0.74
CA ALA A 94 -11.88 -14.37 0.10
C ALA A 94 -10.36 -14.42 0.33
N SER A 95 -9.57 -14.30 -0.73
CA SER A 95 -8.09 -14.33 -0.65
C SER A 95 -7.54 -13.17 0.19
N ALA A 96 -8.14 -11.98 0.06
CA ALA A 96 -7.74 -10.81 0.82
C ALA A 96 -8.11 -10.93 2.30
N GLN A 97 -9.28 -11.49 2.62
CA GLN A 97 -9.69 -11.78 3.99
C GLN A 97 -8.82 -12.85 4.65
N ASP A 98 -8.39 -13.87 3.91
CA ASP A 98 -7.47 -14.89 4.45
C ASP A 98 -6.09 -14.29 4.76
N TRP A 99 -5.61 -13.38 3.92
CA TRP A 99 -4.40 -12.60 4.21
C TRP A 99 -4.59 -11.71 5.46
N ASP A 100 -5.71 -11.00 5.58
CA ASP A 100 -6.03 -10.17 6.76
C ASP A 100 -6.04 -11.01 8.05
N LYS A 101 -6.69 -12.17 8.02
CA LYS A 101 -6.72 -13.09 9.18
C LYS A 101 -5.33 -13.59 9.54
N ALA A 102 -4.49 -13.95 8.56
CA ALA A 102 -3.13 -14.41 8.82
C ALA A 102 -2.26 -13.33 9.46
N HIS A 103 -2.44 -12.05 9.10
CA HIS A 103 -1.65 -10.94 9.60
C HIS A 103 -2.25 -10.31 10.88
N LYS A 104 -3.58 -10.32 11.07
CA LYS A 104 -4.26 -9.91 12.31
C LYS A 104 -4.16 -10.97 13.41
N ALA A 105 -4.10 -12.26 13.08
CA ALA A 105 -3.87 -13.32 14.07
C ALA A 105 -2.49 -13.23 14.74
N GLY A 106 -1.56 -12.45 14.18
CA GLY A 106 -0.28 -12.11 14.81
C GLY A 106 -0.31 -10.87 15.73
N ARG A 107 -1.40 -10.08 15.76
CA ARG A 107 -1.46 -8.84 16.57
C ARG A 107 -2.08 -9.05 17.96
N SER A 108 -2.27 -10.29 18.38
CA SER A 108 -2.63 -10.64 19.76
C SER A 108 -1.52 -11.50 20.38
N MET A 109 -0.45 -10.85 20.83
CA MET A 109 0.12 -10.98 22.17
C MET A 109 1.56 -10.41 22.24
N CYS A 110 1.84 -9.75 23.38
CA CYS A 110 3.10 -9.14 23.83
C CYS A 110 3.47 -7.79 23.19
N SER A 111 3.67 -6.69 23.91
CA SER A 111 3.95 -6.53 25.34
C SER A 111 3.48 -5.16 25.83
N ARG A 112 3.13 -5.10 27.12
CA ARG A 112 3.31 -3.92 27.97
C ARG A 112 4.62 -3.21 27.58
N GLU A 113 4.53 -1.98 27.11
CA GLU A 113 5.53 -0.99 27.48
C GLU A 113 4.83 0.06 28.32
N HIS A 114 5.07 -0.08 29.62
CA HIS A 114 4.92 0.97 30.59
C HIS A 114 5.67 2.18 30.04
N PHE A 115 4.98 3.30 29.86
CA PHE A 115 5.60 4.59 29.61
C PHE A 115 6.38 4.97 30.88
N GLU A 116 7.62 4.47 31.00
CA GLU A 116 8.59 5.02 31.94
C GLU A 116 9.02 6.37 31.39
N ALA A 117 8.53 7.43 32.04
CA ALA A 117 8.96 8.79 31.78
C ALA A 117 10.45 8.95 32.15
N ASP A 118 11.23 9.40 31.16
CA ASP A 118 12.68 9.62 31.23
C ASP A 118 13.07 10.62 32.37
N PRO A 119 14.19 10.42 33.08
CA PRO A 119 14.51 11.03 34.38
C PRO A 119 15.35 12.32 34.24
N ASN A 120 14.88 13.29 33.47
CA ASN A 120 15.60 14.57 33.32
C ASN A 120 14.75 15.78 33.73
N GLN A 121 14.49 15.89 35.03
CA GLN A 121 14.20 17.19 35.67
C GLN A 121 15.37 17.58 36.58
N SER A 122 16.25 18.36 35.97
CA SER A 122 16.98 19.50 36.53
C SER A 122 17.83 19.29 37.78
N ALA A 123 19.13 19.37 37.52
CA ALA A 123 20.21 19.52 38.46
C ALA A 123 19.95 20.54 39.60
N HIS A 124 20.44 20.14 40.78
CA HIS A 124 20.91 21.00 41.85
C HIS A 124 21.61 22.26 41.34
N VAL A 125 21.27 23.41 41.93
CA VAL A 125 22.32 24.34 42.40
C VAL A 125 21.91 24.95 43.73
N SER A 126 22.53 24.42 44.79
CA SER A 126 22.64 25.10 46.06
C SER A 126 23.49 26.36 45.86
N THR A 127 23.05 27.49 46.39
CA THR A 127 23.96 28.62 46.68
C THR A 127 23.68 29.09 48.09
N LEU A 128 24.74 29.05 48.87
CA LEU A 128 24.87 29.46 50.27
C LEU A 128 24.69 30.97 50.44
N GLY A 129 24.25 31.38 51.64
CA GLY A 129 24.24 32.75 52.13
C GLY A 129 23.46 32.85 53.42
#